data_AF-A0A521UMH7-F1
#
_entry.id   AF-A0A521UMH7-F1
#
_cell.length_a   1.000
_cell.length_b   1.000
_cell.length_c   1.000
_cell.angle_alpha   90.00
_cell.angle_beta   90.00
_cell.angle_gamma   90.00
#
_symmetry.space_group_name_H-M   'P 1'
#
loop_
_entity.id
_entity.type
_entity.pdbx_description
1 polymer ?
#
loop_
_entity_poly.entity_id
_entity_poly.type
_entity_poly.pdbx_seq_one_letter_code
_entity_poly.pdbx_strand_id
1 'polypeptide(L)'
;MEGTSPDTLQRLVADGLLSLEAGRHRTTRRWQAAMARVAFRLLQQGADDDDLRLPVACALVEFYGDLPNEELARLIEVLTPIEAAELDPRIHIRLSQTP
;
A
#
# COMPACT_ATOMS: atom_id res chain seq x y z
N MET A 1 12.38 -12.80 11.14
CA MET A 1 11.97 -12.68 9.73
C MET A 1 10.92 -13.74 9.48
N GLU A 2 9.68 -13.50 9.93
CA GLU A 2 8.56 -14.30 9.46
C GLU A 2 8.15 -13.72 8.12
N GLY A 3 8.36 -14.50 7.06
CA GLY A 3 8.13 -14.07 5.70
C GLY A 3 6.67 -13.68 5.52
N THR A 4 6.47 -12.58 4.79
CA THR A 4 5.21 -12.27 4.12
C THR A 4 4.61 -13.58 3.59
N SER A 5 3.48 -14.02 4.15
CA SER A 5 2.85 -15.25 3.68
C SER A 5 2.52 -15.05 2.19
N PRO A 6 3.00 -15.92 1.28
CA PRO A 6 2.70 -15.85 -0.15
C PRO A 6 1.20 -15.66 -0.43
N ASP A 7 0.37 -16.23 0.43
CA ASP A 7 -1.09 -16.17 0.37
C ASP A 7 -1.62 -14.74 0.53
N THR A 8 -0.96 -13.90 1.34
CA THR A 8 -1.40 -12.51 1.58
C THR A 8 -1.15 -11.64 0.34
N LEU A 9 0.01 -11.77 -0.31
CA LEU A 9 0.30 -11.05 -1.56
C LEU A 9 -0.61 -11.50 -2.69
N GLN A 10 -0.84 -12.82 -2.82
CA GLN A 10 -1.75 -13.36 -3.83
C GLN A 10 -3.18 -12.84 -3.63
N ARG A 11 -3.66 -12.78 -2.39
CA ARG A 11 -4.96 -12.16 -2.07
C ARG A 11 -5.00 -10.70 -2.48
N LEU A 12 -4.01 -9.89 -2.10
CA LEU A 12 -3.97 -8.47 -2.45
C LEU A 12 -3.93 -8.23 -3.97
N VAL A 13 -3.32 -9.13 -4.73
CA VAL A 13 -3.35 -9.12 -6.20
C VAL A 13 -4.74 -9.51 -6.72
N ALA A 14 -5.35 -10.56 -6.18
CA ALA A 14 -6.70 -10.99 -6.56
C ALA A 14 -7.76 -9.91 -6.27
N ASP A 15 -7.59 -9.17 -5.16
CA ASP A 15 -8.45 -8.05 -4.77
C ASP A 15 -8.18 -6.77 -5.60
N GLY A 16 -7.14 -6.79 -6.45
CA GLY A 16 -6.78 -5.69 -7.33
C GLY A 16 -6.13 -4.51 -6.62
N LEU A 17 -5.56 -4.72 -5.43
CA LEU A 17 -4.83 -3.70 -4.67
C LEU A 17 -3.35 -3.66 -5.08
N LEU A 18 -2.80 -4.82 -5.46
CA LEU A 18 -1.46 -4.97 -6.01
C LEU A 18 -1.47 -5.52 -7.45
N SER A 19 -0.42 -5.23 -8.21
CA SER A 19 -0.06 -5.89 -9.47
C SER A 19 1.35 -6.48 -9.36
N LEU A 20 1.62 -7.56 -10.10
CA LEU A 20 2.97 -8.12 -10.26
C LEU A 20 3.54 -7.66 -11.60
N GLU A 21 4.54 -6.78 -11.56
CA GLU A 21 5.17 -6.18 -12.74
C GLU A 21 6.68 -6.41 -12.69
N ALA A 22 7.25 -7.02 -13.73
CA ALA A 22 8.69 -7.31 -13.83
C ALA A 22 9.28 -8.01 -12.58
N GLY A 23 8.51 -8.91 -11.95
CA GLY A 23 8.94 -9.65 -10.75
C GLY A 23 8.83 -8.86 -9.44
N ARG A 24 8.24 -7.66 -9.45
CA ARG A 24 8.02 -6.84 -8.26
C ARG A 24 6.53 -6.53 -8.06
N HIS A 25 6.08 -6.55 -6.82
CA HIS A 25 4.74 -6.10 -6.47
C HIS A 25 4.68 -4.57 -6.47
N ARG A 26 3.65 -4.02 -7.10
CA ARG A 26 3.36 -2.60 -7.18
C ARG A 26 1.92 -2.34 -6.78
N THR A 27 1.66 -1.17 -6.23
CA THR A 27 0.29 -0.77 -5.91
C THR A 27 -0.47 -0.37 -7.17
N THR A 28 -1.74 -0.76 -7.27
CA THR A 28 -2.57 -0.37 -8.41
C THR A 28 -3.07 1.07 -8.28
N ARG A 29 -3.59 1.62 -9.39
CA ARG A 29 -4.30 2.92 -9.38
C ARG A 29 -5.50 2.94 -8.43
N ARG A 30 -6.17 1.80 -8.27
CA ARG A 30 -7.32 1.66 -7.36
C ARG A 30 -6.88 1.85 -5.91
N TRP A 31 -5.78 1.23 -5.53
CA TRP A 31 -5.16 1.40 -4.22
C TRP A 31 -4.68 2.84 -4.01
N GLN A 32 -3.92 3.38 -4.97
CA GLN A 32 -3.39 4.76 -4.91
C GLN A 32 -4.48 5.82 -4.79
N ALA A 33 -5.63 5.63 -5.45
CA ALA A 33 -6.78 6.52 -5.29
C ALA A 33 -7.38 6.47 -3.88
N ALA A 34 -7.39 5.31 -3.21
CA ALA A 34 -7.83 5.21 -1.82
C ALA A 34 -6.84 5.88 -0.87
N MET A 35 -5.53 5.62 -1.06
CA MET A 35 -4.47 6.28 -0.31
C MET A 35 -4.57 7.81 -0.39
N ALA A 36 -4.77 8.38 -1.58
CA ALA A 36 -4.91 9.82 -1.76
C ALA A 36 -6.14 10.40 -1.01
N ARG A 37 -7.29 9.73 -1.06
CA ARG A 37 -8.49 10.18 -0.33
C ARG A 37 -8.29 10.15 1.18
N VAL A 38 -7.68 9.07 1.67
CA VAL A 38 -7.40 8.89 3.09
C VAL A 38 -6.36 9.89 3.58
N ALA A 39 -5.26 10.07 2.84
CA ALA A 39 -4.23 11.05 3.16
C ALA A 39 -4.81 12.47 3.24
N PHE A 40 -5.68 12.85 2.29
CA PHE A 40 -6.38 14.13 2.34
C PHE A 40 -7.28 14.25 3.58
N ARG A 41 -8.02 13.19 3.94
CA ARG A 41 -8.85 13.18 5.15
C ARG A 41 -8.03 13.34 6.42
N LEU A 42 -6.91 12.63 6.52
CA LEU A 42 -5.98 12.67 7.67
C LEU A 42 -5.33 14.05 7.81
N LEU A 43 -4.91 14.65 6.69
CA LEU A 43 -4.38 16.02 6.67
C LEU A 43 -5.39 17.02 7.23
N GLN A 44 -6.66 16.90 6.83
CA GLN A 44 -7.73 17.77 7.35
C GLN A 44 -8.04 17.55 8.83
N GLN A 45 -7.66 16.41 9.38
CA GLN A 45 -7.79 16.07 10.80
C GLN A 45 -6.57 16.45 11.63
N GLY A 46 -5.51 17.00 11.00
CA GLY A 46 -4.27 17.37 11.67
C GLY A 46 -3.45 16.15 12.11
N ALA A 47 -3.61 15.01 11.44
CA ALA A 47 -2.78 13.84 11.69
C ALA A 47 -1.35 14.06 11.20
N ASP A 48 -0.38 13.51 11.92
CA ASP A 48 1.03 13.51 11.51
C ASP A 48 1.20 12.77 10.18
N ASP A 49 2.01 13.32 9.28
CA ASP A 49 2.23 12.82 7.92
C ASP A 49 3.41 11.84 7.79
N ASP A 50 4.14 11.60 8.89
CA ASP A 50 5.36 10.78 8.91
C ASP A 50 5.10 9.25 8.98
N ASP A 51 3.92 8.82 9.45
CA ASP A 51 3.61 7.39 9.62
C ASP A 51 2.71 6.84 8.52
N LEU A 52 3.33 6.24 7.50
CA LEU A 52 2.64 5.62 6.36
C LEU A 52 1.68 4.48 6.75
N ARG A 53 1.83 3.89 7.95
CA ARG A 53 0.94 2.80 8.39
C ARG A 53 -0.48 3.29 8.63
N LEU A 54 -0.65 4.54 9.07
CA LEU A 54 -1.95 5.12 9.34
C LEU A 54 -2.82 5.26 8.08
N PRO A 55 -2.36 5.90 6.98
CA PRO A 55 -3.13 5.95 5.75
C PRO A 55 -3.32 4.56 5.12
N VAL A 56 -2.34 3.66 5.22
CA VAL A 56 -2.50 2.26 4.75
C VAL A 56 -3.63 1.55 5.51
N ALA A 57 -3.65 1.65 6.84
CA ALA A 57 -4.70 1.06 7.67
C ALA A 57 -6.09 1.60 7.32
N CYS A 58 -6.21 2.93 7.22
CA CYS A 58 -7.47 3.56 6.85
C CYS A 58 -7.94 3.18 5.43
N ALA A 59 -7.02 3.04 4.47
CA ALA A 59 -7.35 2.59 3.12
C ALA A 59 -7.83 1.13 3.10
N LEU A 60 -7.20 0.24 3.89
CA LEU A 60 -7.63 -1.15 4.03
C LEU A 60 -9.07 -1.26 4.55
N VAL A 61 -9.43 -0.43 5.53
CA VAL A 61 -10.80 -0.37 6.07
C VAL A 61 -11.82 0.08 5.01
N GLU A 62 -11.44 0.91 4.02
CA GLU A 62 -12.35 1.26 2.90
C GLU A 62 -12.66 0.04 2.01
N PHE A 63 -11.77 -0.95 1.92
CA PHE A 63 -11.95 -2.13 1.06
C PHE A 63 -12.57 -3.31 1.80
N TYR A 64 -12.12 -3.57 3.02
CA TYR A 64 -12.47 -4.78 3.77
C TYR A 64 -13.43 -4.50 4.94
N GLY A 65 -13.70 -3.24 5.27
CA GLY A 65 -14.50 -2.88 6.43
C GLY A 65 -13.77 -3.18 7.74
N ASP A 66 -14.51 -3.75 8.69
CA ASP A 66 -13.95 -4.13 9.99
C ASP A 66 -13.10 -5.40 9.85
N LEU A 67 -11.82 -5.29 10.19
CA LEU A 67 -10.84 -6.38 10.10
C LEU A 67 -10.37 -6.75 11.51
N PRO A 68 -10.18 -8.04 11.81
CA PRO A 68 -9.50 -8.44 13.03
C PRO A 68 -8.13 -7.77 13.15
N ASN A 69 -7.75 -7.33 14.35
CA ASN A 69 -6.49 -6.59 14.58
C ASN A 69 -5.25 -7.30 14.02
N GLU A 70 -5.18 -8.62 14.13
CA GLU A 70 -4.06 -9.43 13.63
C GLU A 70 -3.99 -9.44 12.10
N GLU A 71 -5.15 -9.49 11.43
CA GLU A 71 -5.23 -9.45 9.97
C GLU A 71 -4.89 -8.05 9.45
N LEU A 72 -5.43 -7.01 10.08
CA LEU A 72 -5.11 -5.63 9.75
C LEU A 72 -3.62 -5.35 9.90
N ALA A 73 -3.01 -5.76 11.03
CA ALA A 73 -1.58 -5.61 11.27
C ALA A 73 -0.74 -6.30 10.19
N ARG A 74 -1.11 -7.52 9.80
CA ARG A 74 -0.42 -8.28 8.75
C ARG A 74 -0.51 -7.58 7.39
N LEU A 75 -1.69 -7.09 7.01
CA LEU A 75 -1.88 -6.38 5.74
C LEU A 75 -1.09 -5.07 5.71
N ILE A 76 -1.07 -4.33 6.82
CA ILE A 76 -0.25 -3.12 6.98
C ILE A 76 1.24 -3.46 6.80
N GLU A 77 1.74 -4.49 7.47
CA GLU A 77 3.14 -4.92 7.40
C GLU A 77 3.56 -5.27 5.96
N VAL A 78 2.66 -5.89 5.19
CA VAL A 78 2.92 -6.25 3.79
C VAL A 78 2.87 -5.04 2.86
N LEU A 79 1.88 -4.16 3.02
CA LEU A 79 1.65 -3.05 2.09
C LEU A 79 2.59 -1.86 2.32
N THR A 80 2.93 -1.56 3.58
CA THR A 80 3.76 -0.40 3.93
C THR A 80 5.09 -0.35 3.17
N PRO A 81 5.92 -1.41 3.09
CA PRO A 81 7.18 -1.36 2.34
C PRO A 81 6.96 -1.26 0.83
N ILE A 82 5.86 -1.78 0.29
CA ILE A 82 5.53 -1.68 -1.13
C ILE A 82 5.15 -0.24 -1.46
N GLU A 83 4.28 0.37 -0.66
CA GLU A 83 3.86 1.77 -0.79
C GLU A 83 5.04 2.73 -0.63
N ALA A 84 5.88 2.55 0.39
CA ALA A 84 7.07 3.36 0.59
C ALA A 84 8.00 3.34 -0.64
N ALA A 85 8.10 2.19 -1.31
CA ALA A 85 8.91 2.03 -2.50
C ALA A 85 8.23 2.54 -3.80
N GLU A 86 6.97 2.95 -3.76
CA GLU A 86 6.31 3.73 -4.82
C GLU A 86 6.53 5.24 -4.63
N LEU A 87 6.72 5.68 -3.39
CA LEU A 87 6.99 7.07 -3.03
C LEU A 87 8.46 7.47 -3.22
N ASP A 88 9.40 6.53 -3.35
CA ASP A 88 10.81 6.84 -3.60
C ASP A 88 11.02 7.42 -5.02
N PRO A 89 11.39 8.71 -5.16
CA PRO A 89 11.59 9.35 -6.45
C PRO A 89 12.72 8.73 -7.29
N ARG A 90 13.64 7.97 -6.67
CA ARG A 90 14.74 7.28 -7.39
C ARG A 90 14.25 6.09 -8.21
N ILE A 91 13.08 5.56 -7.90
CA ILE A 91 12.48 4.44 -8.63
C ILE A 91 11.81 4.93 -9.93
N HIS A 92 11.32 6.17 -9.96
CA HIS A 92 10.67 6.76 -11.15
C HIS A 92 11.64 7.30 -12.20
N ILE A 93 12.88 7.65 -11.83
CA ILE A 93 13.89 8.19 -12.77
C ILE A 93 14.46 7.09 -13.70
N ARG A 94 14.38 5.80 -13.32
CA ARG A 94 14.88 4.69 -14.16
C ARG A 94 13.93 4.26 -15.28
N LEU A 95 12.65 4.60 -15.23
CA LEU A 95 11.66 4.19 -16.26
C LEU A 95 11.53 5.21 -17.40
N SER A 96 12.10 6.40 -17.26
CA SER A 96 12.12 7.47 -18.27
C SER A 96 13.45 7.55 -19.04
N GLN A 97 14.35 6.58 -18.85
CA GLN A 97 15.61 6.46 -19.60
C GLN A 97 15.71 5.05 -20.19
N THR A 98 15.15 4.86 -21.38
CA THR A 98 15.47 3.76 -22.31
C THR A 98 15.37 4.37 -23.72
N PRO A 99 16.33 4.08 -24.62
CA PRO A 99 17.00 5.05 -25.50
C PRO A 99 16.15 5.62 -26.65
#